data_AF-A0A7U6QND4-F1
#
_entry.id   AF-A0A7U6QND4-F1
#
_cell.length_a   1.000
_cell.length_b   1.000
_cell.length_c   1.000
_cell.angle_alpha   90.00
_cell.angle_beta   90.00
_cell.angle_gamma   90.00
#
_symmetry.space_group_name_H-M   'P 1'
#
loop_
_entity.id
_entity.type
_entity.pdbx_description
1 polymer ?
#
loop_
_entity_poly.entity_id
_entity_poly.type
_entity_poly.pdbx_seq_one_letter_code
_entity_poly.pdbx_strand_id
1 'polypeptide(L)'
;MTYVIMKVMRLLSSLKHDESERGIFHLGRALVKNGHTSIIVSSADESNDLVRRLKRDGNHYHQVHMNKKIVAVIAASFSTTAFD
;
A
#
# COMPACT_ATOMS: atom_id res chain seq x y z
N MET A 1 -20.75 19.71 4.79
CA MET A 1 -19.38 19.43 4.35
C MET A 1 -19.31 17.95 4.04
N THR A 2 -19.39 17.56 2.77
CA THR A 2 -19.40 16.16 2.35
C THR A 2 -17.96 15.69 2.23
N TYR A 3 -17.53 14.72 3.04
CA TYR A 3 -16.19 14.15 2.93
C TYR A 3 -16.21 13.03 1.89
N VAL A 4 -15.24 13.05 0.96
CA VAL A 4 -15.09 12.00 -0.05
C VAL A 4 -14.33 10.83 0.57
N ILE A 5 -14.90 9.62 0.51
CA ILE A 5 -14.23 8.40 0.94
C ILE A 5 -13.37 7.87 -0.22
N MET A 6 -12.06 7.80 0.01
CA MET A 6 -11.10 7.35 -1.01
C MET A 6 -10.65 5.91 -0.79
N LYS A 7 -10.36 5.21 -1.88
CA LYS A 7 -9.59 3.96 -1.88
C LYS A 7 -8.21 4.22 -2.43
N VAL A 8 -7.18 4.01 -1.62
CA VAL A 8 -5.80 4.28 -2.00
C VAL A 8 -5.03 2.96 -2.03
N MET A 9 -4.53 2.60 -3.21
CA MET A 9 -3.69 1.42 -3.41
C MET A 9 -2.23 1.82 -3.54
N ARG A 10 -1.35 1.09 -2.84
CA ARG A 10 0.10 1.26 -2.90
C ARG A 10 0.75 -0.05 -3.33
N LEU A 11 1.52 0.01 -4.40
CA LEU A 11 2.30 -1.12 -4.91
C LEU A 11 3.75 -0.99 -4.44
N LEU A 12 4.24 -1.97 -3.70
CA LEU A 12 5.57 -1.95 -3.09
C LEU A 12 6.37 -3.17 -3.55
N SER A 13 7.50 -2.93 -4.19
CA SER A 13 8.38 -3.98 -4.73
C SER A 13 8.99 -4.88 -3.65
N SER A 14 9.14 -4.37 -2.42
CA SER A 14 9.47 -5.13 -1.21
C SER A 14 9.08 -4.32 0.02
N LEU A 15 8.79 -5.00 1.13
CA LEU A 15 8.73 -4.38 2.44
C LEU A 15 10.06 -4.65 3.15
N LYS A 16 10.94 -3.64 3.22
CA LYS A 16 12.22 -3.70 3.94
C LYS A 16 12.17 -2.77 5.13
N HIS A 17 12.85 -3.13 6.20
CA HIS A 17 12.94 -2.42 7.49
C HIS A 17 13.54 -0.99 7.49
N ASP A 18 13.64 -0.32 6.33
CA ASP A 18 14.20 1.03 6.22
C ASP A 18 13.15 2.15 6.32
N GLU A 19 13.62 3.40 6.27
CA GLU A 19 12.84 4.66 6.34
C GLU A 19 11.53 4.65 5.52
N SER A 20 11.48 3.86 4.44
CA SER A 20 10.29 3.64 3.62
C SER A 20 9.09 3.09 4.43
N GLU A 21 9.32 2.25 5.45
CA GLU A 21 8.27 1.70 6.31
C GLU A 21 7.57 2.77 7.14
N ARG A 22 8.32 3.78 7.61
CA ARG A 22 7.76 4.89 8.40
C ARG A 22 6.70 5.61 7.59
N GLY A 23 7.01 5.94 6.32
CA GLY A 23 6.05 6.55 5.40
C GLY A 23 4.79 5.69 5.18
N ILE A 24 4.95 4.38 5.03
CA ILE A 24 3.83 3.46 4.78
C ILE A 24 2.89 3.39 5.99
N PHE A 25 3.42 3.31 7.20
CA PHE A 25 2.64 3.25 8.43
C PHE A 25 1.89 4.55 8.71
N HIS A 26 2.57 5.69 8.65
CA HIS A 26 1.95 6.98 8.95
C HIS A 26 0.82 7.29 7.98
N LEU A 27 1.04 7.06 6.68
CA LEU A 27 0.01 7.27 5.67
C LEU A 27 -1.13 6.25 5.80
N GLY A 28 -0.83 4.97 6.01
CA GLY A 28 -1.84 3.93 6.19
C GLY A 28 -2.76 4.24 7.36
N ARG A 29 -2.18 4.57 8.53
CA ARG A 29 -2.95 4.97 9.71
C ARG A 29 -3.75 6.24 9.48
N ALA A 30 -3.20 7.24 8.79
CA ALA A 30 -3.94 8.45 8.47
C ALA A 30 -5.16 8.16 7.57
N LEU A 31 -4.99 7.34 6.52
CA LEU A 31 -6.09 6.95 5.64
C LEU A 31 -7.19 6.22 6.42
N VAL A 32 -6.83 5.18 7.17
CA VAL A 32 -7.79 4.38 7.96
C VAL A 32 -8.50 5.25 9.00
N LYS A 33 -7.76 6.10 9.72
CA LYS A 33 -8.33 7.01 10.74
C LYS A 33 -9.33 8.00 10.14
N ASN A 34 -9.14 8.41 8.90
CA ASN A 34 -10.05 9.32 8.19
C ASN A 34 -11.16 8.57 7.43
N GLY A 35 -11.35 7.27 7.67
CA GLY A 35 -12.41 6.46 7.04
C GLY A 35 -12.11 6.05 5.60
N HIS A 36 -10.90 6.30 5.10
CA HIS A 36 -10.47 5.86 3.78
C HIS A 36 -9.98 4.42 3.80
N THR A 37 -10.12 3.73 2.67
CA THR A 37 -9.58 2.37 2.51
C THR A 37 -8.11 2.46 2.08
N SER A 38 -7.23 1.81 2.82
CA SER A 38 -5.82 1.67 2.44
C SER A 38 -5.51 0.24 2.01
N ILE A 39 -5.05 0.09 0.77
CA ILE A 39 -4.69 -1.20 0.17
C ILE A 39 -3.18 -1.21 -0.11
N ILE A 40 -2.50 -2.25 0.36
CA ILE A 40 -1.06 -2.44 0.19
C ILE A 40 -0.86 -3.76 -0.55
N VAL A 41 -0.16 -3.68 -1.68
CA VAL A 41 0.17 -4.82 -2.52
C VAL A 41 1.69 -4.97 -2.54
N SER A 42 2.21 -6.11 -2.10
CA SER A 42 3.65 -6.35 -2.05
C SER A 42 4.00 -7.83 -2.10
N SER A 43 5.27 -8.17 -2.29
CA SER A 43 5.76 -9.55 -2.32
C SER A 43 6.17 -10.12 -0.95
N ALA A 44 6.14 -9.30 0.11
CA ALA A 44 6.55 -9.76 1.43
C ALA A 44 5.61 -10.85 1.99
N ASP A 45 6.18 -11.76 2.78
CA ASP A 45 5.40 -12.85 3.37
C ASP A 45 4.36 -12.36 4.38
N GLU A 46 3.22 -13.03 4.47
CA GLU A 46 2.20 -12.73 5.49
C GLU A 46 2.71 -12.90 6.93
N SER A 47 3.72 -13.77 7.13
CA SER A 47 4.38 -13.94 8.42
C SER A 47 5.29 -12.77 8.79
N ASN A 48 5.57 -11.86 7.86
CA ASN A 48 6.42 -10.70 8.11
C ASN A 48 5.79 -9.77 9.16
N ASP A 49 6.58 -9.34 10.13
CA ASP A 49 6.11 -8.53 11.25
C ASP A 49 5.51 -7.19 10.81
N LEU A 50 6.04 -6.59 9.75
CA LEU A 50 5.45 -5.37 9.20
C LEU A 50 4.08 -5.64 8.58
N VAL A 51 3.92 -6.72 7.82
CA VAL A 51 2.62 -7.10 7.23
C VAL A 51 1.58 -7.29 8.32
N ARG A 52 1.94 -8.01 9.39
CA ARG A 52 1.09 -8.20 10.57
C ARG A 52 0.67 -6.88 11.20
N ARG A 53 1.61 -5.94 11.37
CA ARG A 53 1.32 -4.60 11.93
C ARG A 53 0.40 -3.80 11.02
N LEU A 54 0.63 -3.80 9.71
CA LEU A 54 -0.21 -3.09 8.75
C LEU A 54 -1.65 -3.60 8.76
N LYS A 55 -1.84 -4.93 8.74
CA LYS A 55 -3.15 -5.57 8.86
C LYS A 55 -3.83 -5.20 10.17
N ARG A 56 -3.11 -5.26 11.29
CA ARG A 56 -3.60 -4.87 12.63
C ARG A 56 -4.05 -3.41 12.68
N ASP A 57 -3.34 -2.52 11.99
CA ASP A 57 -3.66 -1.09 11.93
C ASP A 57 -4.80 -0.78 10.92
N GLY A 58 -5.46 -1.80 10.36
CA GLY A 58 -6.65 -1.66 9.50
C GLY A 58 -6.35 -1.51 8.00
N ASN A 59 -5.10 -1.74 7.57
CA ASN A 59 -4.77 -1.74 6.15
C ASN A 59 -5.13 -3.09 5.52
N HIS A 60 -5.66 -3.09 4.31
CA HIS A 60 -5.83 -4.30 3.51
C HIS A 60 -4.49 -4.65 2.86
N TYR A 61 -3.99 -5.85 3.11
CA TYR A 61 -2.74 -6.32 2.54
C TYR A 61 -2.98 -7.50 1.58
N HIS A 62 -2.40 -7.41 0.39
CA HIS A 62 -2.39 -8.48 -0.60
C HIS A 62 -0.95 -8.85 -0.94
N GLN A 63 -0.57 -10.08 -0.60
CA GLN A 63 0.70 -10.63 -1.05
C GLN A 63 0.59 -11.00 -2.53
N VAL A 64 1.53 -10.50 -3.34
CA VAL A 64 1.69 -10.94 -4.72
C VAL A 64 3.15 -11.24 -4.99
N HIS A 65 3.44 -12.51 -5.26
CA HIS A 65 4.74 -12.93 -5.78
C HIS A 65 4.86 -12.49 -7.24
N MET A 66 5.32 -11.26 -7.46
CA MET A 66 5.51 -10.71 -8.81
C MET A 66 6.97 -10.82 -9.26
N ASN A 67 7.18 -11.18 -10.53
CA ASN A 67 8.45 -10.92 -11.20
C ASN A 67 8.65 -9.39 -11.29
N LYS A 68 9.85 -8.86 -10.96
CA LYS A 68 10.18 -7.43 -10.98
C LYS A 68 9.71 -6.70 -12.25
N LYS A 69 9.74 -7.39 -13.41
CA LYS A 69 9.29 -6.83 -14.69
C LYS A 69 7.80 -6.49 -14.71
N ILE A 70 6.96 -7.29 -14.06
CA ILE A 70 5.50 -7.10 -14.01
C ILE A 70 5.14 -5.93 -13.08
N VAL A 71 5.85 -5.77 -11.96
CA VAL A 71 5.65 -4.64 -11.03
C VAL A 71 5.82 -3.29 -11.74
N ALA A 72 6.85 -3.17 -12.58
CA ALA A 72 7.11 -1.94 -13.33
C ALA A 72 6.00 -1.64 -14.35
N VAL A 73 5.50 -2.66 -15.04
CA VAL A 73 4.40 -2.52 -16.01
C VAL A 73 3.10 -2.08 -15.33
N ILE A 74 2.77 -2.69 -14.18
CA ILE A 74 1.58 -2.33 -13.40
C ILE A 74 1.71 -0.88 -12.88
N ALA A 75 2.85 -0.51 -12.30
CA ALA A 75 3.09 0.85 -11.82
C ALA A 75 2.95 1.89 -12.94
N ALA A 76 3.54 1.62 -14.11
CA ALA A 76 3.46 2.50 -15.27
C ALA A 76 2.02 2.68 -15.79
N SER A 77 1.20 1.63 -15.71
CA SER A 77 -0.21 1.66 -16.15
C SER A 77 -1.10 2.55 -15.27
N PHE A 78 -0.71 2.78 -14.01
CA PHE A 78 -1.44 3.66 -13.08
C PHE A 78 -0.84 5.07 -12.98
N SER A 79 0.38 5.30 -13.49
CA SER A 79 1.00 6.64 -13.52
C SER A 79 0.51 7.50 -14.69
N THR A 80 0.00 6.91 -15.76
CA THR A 80 -0.53 7.63 -16.93
C THR A 80 -1.94 8.18 -16.72
N THR A 81 -2.58 7.92 -15.59
CA THR A 81 -3.89 8.49 -15.20
C THR A 81 -3.76 9.62 -14.17
N ALA A 82 -2.56 10.18 -13.97
CA ALA A 82 -2.34 11.28 -13.05
C ALA A 82 -2.71 12.63 -13.70
N PHE A 83 -3.91 13.12 -13.35
CA PHE A 83 -4.38 14.51 -13.45
C PHE A 83 -4.24 15.19 -14.84
N ASP A 84 -5.36 15.23 -15.57
CA ASP A 84 -5.74 16.46 -16.29
C ASP A 84 -6.29 17.50 -15.31
#